data_AF-A0A437NVK2-F1
#
_entry.id   AF-A0A437NVK2-F1
#
_cell.length_a   1.000
_cell.length_b   1.000
_cell.length_c   1.000
_cell.angle_alpha   90.00
_cell.angle_beta   90.00
_cell.angle_gamma   90.00
#
_symmetry.space_group_name_H-M   'P 1'
#
loop_
_entity.id
_entity.type
_entity.pdbx_description
1 polymer ?
#
loop_
_entity_poly.entity_id
_entity_poly.type
_entity_poly.pdbx_seq_one_letter_code
_entity_poly.pdbx_strand_id
1 'polypeptide(L)'
;MTHRSPARTSQVWTAMNPLQIDDPDRAEHPLDVVERLASGQDWAFDRAEADEMSISVAGQWAEYHVAYTWIGDMEALHVASAFDLRVPERRRNEVLRLLSLINEQLWIGHFDLWNSEDVVMFRHALLLTGGAEPTQRQCEMMLKSAVEACERYFQAFQFVIWAGKSARESLDAVLFETEGEA
;
A
#
# COMPACT_ATOMS: atom_id res chain seq x y z
N MET A 1 -5.12 55.45 31.50
CA MET A 1 -3.70 55.03 31.51
C MET A 1 -3.68 53.51 31.43
N THR A 2 -3.65 52.98 30.21
CA THR A 2 -3.69 51.55 29.95
C THR A 2 -2.33 51.10 29.45
N HIS A 3 -1.75 50.20 30.24
CA HIS A 3 -0.39 49.69 30.15
C HIS A 3 -0.18 48.94 28.83
N ARG A 4 0.83 49.35 28.05
CA ARG A 4 1.44 48.48 27.03
C ARG A 4 2.16 47.34 27.74
N SER A 5 1.92 46.11 27.31
CA SER A 5 2.69 44.92 27.67
C SER A 5 3.55 44.52 26.46
N PRO A 6 4.83 44.14 26.63
CA PRO A 6 5.71 43.85 25.51
C PRO A 6 5.54 42.41 25.00
N ALA A 7 5.87 42.25 23.72
CA ALA A 7 5.86 41.01 22.96
C ALA A 7 6.56 39.86 23.70
N ARG A 8 5.93 38.68 23.71
CA ARG A 8 6.59 37.42 24.06
C ARG A 8 7.13 36.75 22.81
N THR A 9 8.42 36.50 22.91
CA THR A 9 9.35 35.85 22.01
C THR A 9 8.88 34.45 21.62
N SER A 10 9.10 34.16 20.33
CA SER A 10 9.22 32.84 19.70
C SER A 10 9.73 31.75 20.64
N GLN A 11 8.96 30.66 20.76
CA GLN A 11 9.48 29.33 21.02
C GLN A 11 8.76 28.36 20.08
N VAL A 12 9.41 28.13 18.94
CA VAL A 12 9.14 26.98 18.08
C VAL A 12 9.55 25.75 18.89
N TRP A 13 8.57 24.96 19.32
CA TRP A 13 8.83 23.62 19.81
C TRP A 13 9.14 22.76 18.58
N THR A 14 10.40 22.71 18.17
CA THR A 14 10.88 21.59 17.37
C THR A 14 10.78 20.37 18.28
N ALA A 15 9.76 19.55 18.07
CA ALA A 15 9.71 18.22 18.67
C ALA A 15 11.00 17.52 18.25
N MET A 16 11.90 17.35 19.22
CA MET A 16 13.12 16.60 19.05
C MET A 16 12.69 15.16 18.81
N ASN A 17 12.77 14.70 17.57
CA ASN A 17 12.60 13.29 17.26
C ASN A 17 13.62 12.56 18.15
N PRO A 18 13.21 11.63 19.03
CA PRO A 18 14.19 10.90 19.83
C PRO A 18 15.14 10.23 18.84
N LEU A 19 16.42 10.53 18.98
CA LEU A 19 17.48 9.89 18.21
C LEU A 19 17.26 8.38 18.32
N GLN A 20 16.90 7.75 17.21
CA GLN A 20 16.87 6.31 17.07
C GLN A 20 18.32 5.87 17.29
N ILE A 21 18.61 5.33 18.47
CA ILE A 21 19.93 4.79 18.77
C ILE A 21 20.02 3.50 17.97
N ASP A 22 20.79 3.52 16.88
CA ASP A 22 21.20 2.30 16.19
C ASP A 22 22.00 1.47 17.20
N ASP A 23 21.35 0.45 17.77
CA ASP A 23 22.00 -0.60 18.54
C ASP A 23 22.69 -1.55 17.55
N PRO A 24 24.03 -1.53 17.43
CA PRO A 24 24.75 -2.35 16.45
C PRO A 24 24.63 -3.86 16.72
N ASP A 25 24.14 -4.26 17.90
CA ASP A 25 23.91 -5.66 18.28
C ASP A 25 22.44 -6.10 18.05
N ARG A 26 21.58 -5.19 17.55
CA ARG A 26 20.20 -5.54 17.20
C ARG A 26 20.18 -6.41 15.94
N ALA A 27 19.50 -7.55 16.02
CA ALA A 27 19.19 -8.36 14.84
C ALA A 27 18.41 -7.51 13.81
N GLU A 28 18.80 -7.59 12.54
CA GLU A 28 18.15 -6.82 11.48
C GLU A 28 16.67 -7.20 11.37
N HIS A 29 15.80 -6.21 11.46
CA HIS A 29 14.37 -6.42 11.30
C HIS A 29 14.03 -6.42 9.80
N PRO A 30 13.13 -7.29 9.31
CA PRO A 30 12.76 -7.33 7.88
C PRO A 30 12.35 -5.98 7.28
N LEU A 31 11.68 -5.14 8.07
CA LEU A 31 11.30 -3.78 7.65
C LEU A 31 12.48 -2.81 7.53
N ASP A 32 13.63 -3.07 8.15
CA ASP A 32 14.81 -2.21 8.00
C ASP A 32 15.33 -2.27 6.54
N VAL A 33 15.12 -3.39 5.84
CA VAL A 33 15.40 -3.52 4.40
C VAL A 33 14.44 -2.67 3.58
N VAL A 34 13.17 -2.59 3.97
CA VAL A 34 12.13 -1.79 3.31
C VAL A 34 12.38 -0.29 3.53
N GLU A 35 12.76 0.12 4.73
CA GLU A 35 13.13 1.52 5.03
C GLU A 35 14.32 2.00 4.20
N ARG A 36 15.37 1.18 4.08
CA ARG A 36 16.52 1.51 3.23
C ARG A 36 16.14 1.58 1.76
N LEU A 37 15.24 0.70 1.31
CA LEU A 37 14.70 0.77 -0.05
C LEU A 37 13.95 2.08 -0.28
N ALA A 38 13.02 2.44 0.62
CA ALA A 38 12.24 3.67 0.51
C ALA A 38 13.13 4.92 0.54
N SER A 39 14.09 4.95 1.46
CA SER A 39 15.09 6.03 1.57
C SER A 39 15.94 6.14 0.31
N GLY A 40 16.37 5.02 -0.27
CA GLY A 40 17.17 5.00 -1.49
C GLY A 40 16.41 5.40 -2.76
N GLN A 41 15.07 5.37 -2.73
CA GLN A 41 14.18 5.79 -3.82
C GLN A 41 13.51 7.15 -3.56
N ASP A 42 13.93 7.86 -2.50
CA ASP A 42 13.33 9.13 -2.05
C ASP A 42 11.81 9.07 -1.82
N TRP A 43 11.28 7.90 -1.44
CA TRP A 43 9.87 7.75 -1.10
C TRP A 43 9.58 8.23 0.31
N ALA A 44 8.48 8.96 0.48
CA ALA A 44 7.96 9.29 1.80
C ALA A 44 7.40 8.02 2.45
N PHE A 45 7.87 7.72 3.66
CA PHE A 45 7.40 6.60 4.45
C PHE A 45 7.17 6.99 5.91
N ASP A 46 6.31 6.24 6.57
CA ASP A 46 6.04 6.35 8.01
C ASP A 46 6.06 4.97 8.64
N ARG A 47 6.82 4.81 9.73
CA ARG A 47 6.87 3.58 10.53
C ARG A 47 6.21 3.86 11.88
N ALA A 48 4.89 3.77 11.87
CA ALA A 48 4.07 4.03 13.05
C ALA A 48 4.29 2.97 14.15
N GLU A 49 4.55 1.72 13.76
CA GLU A 49 4.74 0.58 14.66
C GLU A 49 6.01 -0.20 14.31
N ALA A 50 6.52 -1.02 15.24
CA ALA A 50 7.74 -1.79 15.01
C ALA A 50 7.60 -2.76 13.82
N ASP A 51 6.41 -3.34 13.65
CA ASP A 51 6.11 -4.37 12.66
C ASP A 51 5.31 -3.84 11.46
N GLU A 52 5.12 -2.53 11.32
CA GLU A 52 4.35 -1.94 10.22
C GLU A 52 4.97 -0.63 9.70
N MET A 53 5.06 -0.51 8.38
CA MET A 53 5.56 0.67 7.67
C MET A 53 4.64 1.01 6.49
N SER A 54 4.28 2.27 6.36
CA SER A 54 3.43 2.79 5.27
C SER A 54 4.23 3.63 4.28
N ILE A 55 3.87 3.54 3.00
CA ILE A 55 4.46 4.28 1.87
C ILE A 55 3.30 4.78 0.98
N SER A 56 3.36 6.05 0.57
CA SER A 56 2.45 6.58 -0.45
C SER A 56 3.14 6.63 -1.80
N VAL A 57 2.50 6.05 -2.82
CA VAL A 57 3.00 6.04 -4.19
C VAL A 57 1.99 6.72 -5.11
N ALA A 58 2.41 7.78 -5.78
CA ALA A 58 1.60 8.42 -6.81
C ALA A 58 1.60 7.55 -8.08
N GLY A 59 0.41 7.21 -8.57
CA GLY A 59 0.24 6.57 -9.88
C GLY A 59 -0.49 7.46 -10.87
N GLN A 60 -0.88 6.86 -11.99
CA GLN A 60 -1.63 7.51 -13.07
C GLN A 60 -3.07 7.78 -12.66
N TRP A 61 -3.71 6.84 -11.96
CA TRP A 61 -5.14 6.93 -11.67
C TRP A 61 -5.45 7.43 -10.26
N ALA A 62 -4.58 7.12 -9.29
CA ALA A 62 -4.78 7.44 -7.89
C ALA A 62 -3.45 7.53 -7.13
N GLU A 63 -3.54 7.97 -5.89
CA GLU A 63 -2.51 7.70 -4.89
C GLU A 63 -2.75 6.33 -4.27
N TYR A 64 -1.69 5.52 -4.19
CA TYR A 64 -1.72 4.18 -3.61
C TYR A 64 -1.06 4.20 -2.25
N HIS A 65 -1.81 3.76 -1.24
CA HIS A 65 -1.33 3.60 0.13
C HIS A 65 -0.86 2.16 0.29
N VAL A 66 0.45 1.99 0.45
CA VAL A 66 1.09 0.69 0.57
C VAL A 66 1.57 0.49 2.00
N ALA A 67 1.15 -0.61 2.63
CA ALA A 67 1.64 -1.03 3.92
C ALA A 67 2.52 -2.28 3.78
N TYR A 68 3.69 -2.24 4.41
CA TYR A 68 4.50 -3.41 4.70
C TYR A 68 4.29 -3.81 6.15
N THR A 69 4.00 -5.08 6.39
CA THR A 69 3.79 -5.61 7.74
C THR A 69 4.62 -6.87 7.94
N TRP A 70 5.39 -6.93 9.02
CA TRP A 70 6.05 -8.15 9.45
C TRP A 70 5.09 -9.00 10.28
N ILE A 71 4.89 -10.26 9.91
CA ILE A 71 4.09 -11.22 10.67
C ILE A 71 5.04 -12.25 11.27
N GLY A 72 5.51 -11.97 12.49
CA GLY A 72 6.51 -12.79 13.19
C GLY A 72 6.11 -14.26 13.34
N ASP A 73 4.85 -14.53 13.70
CA ASP A 73 4.34 -15.90 13.88
C ASP A 73 4.42 -16.76 12.61
N MET A 74 4.40 -16.14 11.43
CA MET A 74 4.44 -16.82 10.13
C MET A 74 5.79 -16.65 9.43
N GLU A 75 6.73 -15.92 10.05
CA GLU A 75 7.97 -15.45 9.43
C GLU A 75 7.70 -14.89 8.02
N ALA A 76 6.74 -13.97 7.90
CA ALA A 76 6.28 -13.48 6.61
C ALA A 76 6.30 -11.95 6.53
N LEU A 77 6.85 -11.42 5.43
CA LEU A 77 6.72 -10.01 5.08
C LEU A 77 5.49 -9.84 4.19
N HIS A 78 4.51 -9.09 4.65
CA HIS A 78 3.29 -8.78 3.91
C HIS A 78 3.41 -7.42 3.24
N VAL A 79 2.84 -7.31 2.05
CA VAL A 79 2.55 -6.03 1.40
C VAL A 79 1.05 -5.96 1.12
N ALA A 80 0.45 -4.82 1.44
CA ALA A 80 -0.92 -4.50 1.05
C ALA A 80 -0.92 -3.14 0.35
N SER A 81 -1.64 -3.01 -0.75
CA SER A 81 -1.82 -1.75 -1.46
C SER A 81 -3.31 -1.46 -1.59
N ALA A 82 -3.73 -0.31 -1.10
CA ALA A 82 -5.09 0.19 -1.20
C ALA A 82 -5.11 1.51 -1.96
N PHE A 83 -6.27 1.82 -2.53
CA PHE A 83 -6.55 3.11 -3.13
C PHE A 83 -7.93 3.58 -2.67
N ASP A 84 -8.18 4.89 -2.62
CA ASP A 84 -9.41 5.45 -2.07
C ASP A 84 -10.60 5.23 -3.03
N LEU A 85 -11.13 4.01 -3.00
CA LEU A 85 -12.30 3.59 -3.73
C LEU A 85 -13.23 2.83 -2.79
N ARG A 86 -14.25 3.54 -2.31
CA ARG A 86 -15.28 2.96 -1.45
C ARG A 86 -16.32 2.21 -2.27
N VAL A 87 -16.56 0.95 -1.93
CA VAL A 87 -17.53 0.08 -2.59
C VAL A 87 -18.91 0.30 -1.98
N PRO A 88 -19.90 0.81 -2.74
CA PRO A 88 -21.26 0.92 -2.24
C PRO A 88 -21.87 -0.46 -2.01
N GLU A 89 -22.65 -0.63 -0.94
CA GLU A 89 -23.31 -1.90 -0.58
C GLU A 89 -24.03 -2.55 -1.77
N ARG A 90 -24.78 -1.77 -2.55
CA ARG A 90 -25.50 -2.23 -3.76
C ARG A 90 -24.60 -2.79 -4.87
N ARG A 91 -23.30 -2.48 -4.88
CA ARG A 91 -22.31 -2.96 -5.86
C ARG A 91 -21.39 -4.02 -5.29
N ARG A 92 -21.44 -4.29 -3.99
CA ARG A 92 -20.56 -5.23 -3.28
C ARG A 92 -20.46 -6.60 -3.95
N ASN A 93 -21.60 -7.21 -4.28
CA ASN A 93 -21.61 -8.52 -4.95
C ASN A 93 -20.97 -8.48 -6.35
N GLU A 94 -21.10 -7.37 -7.07
CA GLU A 94 -20.50 -7.24 -8.39
C GLU A 94 -18.99 -7.00 -8.31
N VAL A 95 -18.54 -6.23 -7.31
CA VAL A 95 -17.11 -6.08 -7.01
C VAL A 95 -16.51 -7.42 -6.62
N LEU A 96 -17.15 -8.21 -5.73
CA LEU A 96 -16.65 -9.55 -5.36
C LEU A 96 -16.47 -10.47 -6.58
N ARG A 97 -17.39 -10.41 -7.56
CA ARG A 97 -17.22 -11.14 -8.84
C ARG A 97 -16.04 -10.62 -9.64
N LEU A 98 -15.85 -9.30 -9.70
CA LEU A 98 -14.70 -8.70 -10.39
C LEU A 98 -13.38 -9.14 -9.73
N LEU A 99 -13.30 -9.16 -8.39
CA LEU A 99 -12.13 -9.65 -7.66
C LEU A 99 -11.79 -11.09 -8.04
N SER A 100 -12.78 -11.99 -8.08
CA SER A 100 -12.56 -13.38 -8.52
C SER A 100 -11.96 -13.45 -9.93
N LEU A 101 -12.52 -12.70 -10.89
CA LEU A 101 -12.04 -12.72 -12.29
C LEU A 101 -10.65 -12.08 -12.45
N ILE A 102 -10.32 -11.07 -11.67
CA ILE A 102 -8.98 -10.47 -11.65
C ILE A 102 -7.99 -11.45 -11.04
N ASN A 103 -8.34 -12.06 -9.90
CA ASN A 103 -7.45 -12.97 -9.18
C ASN A 103 -7.06 -14.20 -10.02
N GLU A 104 -7.94 -14.67 -10.91
CA GLU A 104 -7.62 -15.73 -11.88
C GLU A 104 -6.50 -15.34 -12.87
N GLN A 105 -6.22 -14.05 -13.05
CA GLN A 105 -5.18 -13.55 -13.95
C GLN A 105 -3.87 -13.20 -13.21
N LEU A 106 -3.88 -13.18 -11.88
CA LEU A 106 -2.72 -12.81 -11.09
C LEU A 106 -1.83 -14.04 -10.83
N TRP A 107 -0.55 -13.88 -11.11
CA TRP A 107 0.47 -14.87 -10.75
C TRP A 107 0.96 -14.70 -9.31
N ILE A 108 0.88 -13.47 -8.80
CA ILE A 108 1.41 -13.07 -7.50
C ILE A 108 0.36 -12.20 -6.80
N GLY A 109 0.10 -12.53 -5.54
CA GLY A 109 -0.87 -11.82 -4.71
C GLY A 109 -2.31 -12.04 -5.15
N HIS A 110 -3.20 -11.23 -4.57
CA HIS A 110 -4.63 -11.25 -4.87
C HIS A 110 -5.26 -9.93 -4.41
N PHE A 111 -6.41 -9.60 -4.97
CA PHE A 111 -7.28 -8.58 -4.40
C PHE A 111 -8.27 -9.16 -3.40
N ASP A 112 -8.57 -8.35 -2.38
CA ASP A 112 -9.57 -8.60 -1.35
C ASP A 112 -10.42 -7.34 -1.13
N LEU A 113 -11.59 -7.51 -0.52
CA LEU A 113 -12.48 -6.43 -0.09
C LEU A 113 -12.46 -6.35 1.44
N TRP A 114 -11.88 -5.30 2.00
CA TRP A 114 -11.84 -5.12 3.45
C TRP A 114 -13.20 -4.68 3.98
N ASN A 115 -13.89 -5.61 4.63
CA ASN A 115 -15.27 -5.44 5.08
C ASN A 115 -15.54 -4.28 6.04
N SER A 116 -14.56 -3.85 6.86
CA SER A 116 -14.79 -2.77 7.82
C SER A 116 -14.80 -1.40 7.17
N GLU A 117 -14.15 -1.24 6.02
CA GLU A 117 -13.97 0.05 5.35
C GLU A 117 -14.57 0.09 3.94
N ASP A 118 -15.05 -1.06 3.43
CA ASP A 118 -15.53 -1.24 2.06
C ASP A 118 -14.49 -0.80 1.01
N VAL A 119 -13.20 -1.01 1.31
CA VAL A 119 -12.06 -0.66 0.46
C VAL A 119 -11.52 -1.90 -0.24
N VAL A 120 -11.22 -1.78 -1.52
CA VAL A 120 -10.51 -2.80 -2.29
C VAL A 120 -9.01 -2.67 -2.02
N MET A 121 -8.35 -3.81 -1.78
CA MET A 121 -6.90 -3.85 -1.58
C MET A 121 -6.28 -5.02 -2.33
N PHE A 122 -5.08 -4.81 -2.84
CA PHE A 122 -4.18 -5.89 -3.24
C PHE A 122 -3.37 -6.35 -2.03
N ARG A 123 -3.10 -7.66 -1.93
CA ARG A 123 -2.29 -8.27 -0.87
C ARG A 123 -1.34 -9.30 -1.44
N HIS A 124 -0.12 -9.33 -0.92
CA HIS A 124 0.85 -10.38 -1.18
C HIS A 124 1.74 -10.60 0.06
N ALA A 125 2.28 -11.81 0.19
CA ALA A 125 3.15 -12.21 1.29
C ALA A 125 4.39 -12.92 0.76
N LEU A 126 5.55 -12.52 1.27
CA LEU A 126 6.83 -13.18 1.08
C LEU A 126 7.13 -13.99 2.35
N LEU A 127 7.14 -15.32 2.21
CA LEU A 127 7.57 -16.22 3.29
C LEU A 127 9.10 -16.18 3.41
N LEU A 128 9.56 -15.99 4.64
CA LEU A 128 10.96 -15.86 5.04
C LEU A 128 11.34 -16.92 6.08
N THR A 129 10.68 -18.07 6.02
CA THR A 129 10.85 -19.15 6.99
C THR A 129 12.24 -19.77 6.94
N GLY A 130 12.67 -20.29 8.09
CA GLY A 130 13.97 -20.97 8.20
C GLY A 130 15.16 -20.01 8.26
N GLY A 131 14.94 -18.78 8.76
CA GLY A 131 15.96 -17.75 8.90
C GLY A 131 16.33 -17.05 7.60
N ALA A 132 15.44 -17.05 6.60
CA ALA A 132 15.67 -16.29 5.39
C ALA A 132 15.47 -14.79 5.68
N GLU A 133 16.30 -13.96 5.07
CA GLU A 133 16.18 -12.50 5.16
C GLU A 133 15.68 -11.94 3.83
N PRO A 134 14.82 -10.90 3.83
CA PRO A 134 14.36 -10.30 2.60
C PRO A 134 15.50 -9.55 1.92
N THR A 135 15.63 -9.73 0.61
CA THR A 135 16.52 -8.88 -0.20
C THR A 135 15.81 -7.59 -0.59
N GLN A 136 16.59 -6.53 -0.82
CA GLN A 136 16.06 -5.26 -1.34
C GLN A 136 15.25 -5.44 -2.63
N ARG A 137 15.73 -6.31 -3.54
CA ARG A 137 15.04 -6.62 -4.80
C ARG A 137 13.71 -7.33 -4.59
N GLN A 138 13.61 -8.22 -3.60
CA GLN A 138 12.32 -8.84 -3.26
C GLN A 138 11.34 -7.78 -2.74
N CYS A 139 11.79 -6.91 -1.83
CA CYS A 139 10.95 -5.82 -1.32
C CYS A 139 10.48 -4.90 -2.44
N GLU A 140 11.38 -4.49 -3.34
CA GLU A 140 11.07 -3.65 -4.50
C GLU A 140 10.05 -4.31 -5.43
N MET A 141 10.24 -5.60 -5.74
CA MET A 141 9.29 -6.34 -6.57
C MET A 141 7.93 -6.49 -5.91
N MET A 142 7.87 -6.67 -4.59
CA MET A 142 6.61 -6.71 -3.85
C MET A 142 5.83 -5.39 -3.99
N LEU A 143 6.49 -4.23 -3.82
CA LEU A 143 5.88 -2.92 -4.01
C LEU A 143 5.38 -2.76 -5.44
N LYS A 144 6.29 -3.01 -6.39
CA LYS A 144 6.03 -2.84 -7.82
C LYS A 144 4.82 -3.67 -8.25
N SER A 145 4.79 -4.97 -7.91
CA SER A 145 3.66 -5.84 -8.24
C SER A 145 2.35 -5.37 -7.59
N ALA A 146 2.39 -4.86 -6.35
CA ALA A 146 1.20 -4.36 -5.68
C ALA A 146 0.64 -3.10 -6.35
N VAL A 147 1.49 -2.12 -6.65
CA VAL A 147 1.09 -0.87 -7.31
C VAL A 147 0.64 -1.14 -8.75
N GLU A 148 1.40 -1.93 -9.53
CA GLU A 148 1.05 -2.27 -10.91
C GLU A 148 -0.29 -3.01 -11.02
N ALA A 149 -0.58 -3.93 -10.09
CA ALA A 149 -1.87 -4.59 -10.05
C ALA A 149 -3.00 -3.59 -9.79
N CYS A 150 -2.85 -2.71 -8.79
CA CYS A 150 -3.85 -1.70 -8.48
C CYS A 150 -4.08 -0.71 -9.63
N GLU A 151 -3.00 -0.25 -10.27
CA GLU A 151 -3.02 0.60 -11.46
C GLU A 151 -3.78 -0.06 -12.61
N ARG A 152 -3.38 -1.27 -12.98
CA ARG A 152 -3.94 -2.01 -14.13
C ARG A 152 -5.45 -2.21 -14.03
N TYR A 153 -5.96 -2.49 -12.84
CA TYR A 153 -7.37 -2.83 -12.65
C TYR A 153 -8.22 -1.70 -12.07
N PHE A 154 -7.64 -0.53 -11.75
CA PHE A 154 -8.35 0.62 -11.18
C PHE A 154 -9.62 0.97 -11.96
N GLN A 155 -9.51 1.11 -13.28
CA GLN A 155 -10.64 1.49 -14.13
C GLN A 155 -11.74 0.42 -14.17
N ALA A 156 -11.39 -0.87 -14.07
CA ALA A 156 -12.40 -1.93 -14.02
C ALA A 156 -13.28 -1.80 -12.78
N PHE A 157 -12.68 -1.46 -11.63
CA PHE A 157 -13.45 -1.16 -10.43
C PHE A 157 -14.32 0.08 -10.59
N GLN A 158 -13.81 1.14 -11.24
CA GLN A 158 -14.60 2.34 -11.53
C GLN A 158 -15.81 2.05 -12.42
N PHE A 159 -15.65 1.23 -13.45
CA PHE A 159 -16.75 0.82 -14.32
C PHE A 159 -17.83 0.04 -13.58
N VAL A 160 -17.44 -0.85 -12.67
CA VAL A 160 -18.41 -1.53 -11.81
C VAL A 160 -19.07 -0.52 -10.86
N ILE A 161 -18.34 0.32 -10.15
CA ILE A 161 -18.93 1.12 -9.07
C ILE A 161 -19.77 2.30 -9.60
N TRP A 162 -19.28 2.98 -10.63
CA TRP A 162 -19.84 4.24 -11.12
C TRP A 162 -20.63 4.08 -12.41
N ALA A 163 -20.12 3.32 -13.37
CA ALA A 163 -20.77 3.15 -14.68
C ALA A 163 -21.84 2.05 -14.69
N GLY A 164 -21.97 1.28 -13.60
CA GLY A 164 -23.02 0.26 -13.50
C GLY A 164 -22.75 -1.01 -14.29
N LYS A 165 -21.59 -1.14 -14.94
CA LYS A 165 -21.22 -2.29 -15.78
C LYS A 165 -21.10 -3.58 -14.98
N SER A 166 -21.19 -4.71 -15.67
CA SER A 166 -20.91 -6.01 -15.06
C SER A 166 -19.40 -6.20 -14.83
N ALA A 167 -19.03 -7.09 -13.92
CA ALA A 167 -17.65 -7.45 -13.62
C ALA A 167 -16.91 -7.91 -14.88
N ARG A 168 -17.54 -8.79 -15.68
CA ARG A 168 -16.96 -9.31 -16.92
C ARG A 168 -16.74 -8.20 -17.95
N GLU A 169 -17.76 -7.40 -18.21
CA GLU A 169 -17.67 -6.27 -19.15
C GLU A 169 -16.61 -5.25 -18.73
N SER A 170 -16.52 -4.96 -17.43
CA SER A 170 -15.54 -4.01 -16.88
C SER A 170 -14.12 -4.50 -17.01
N LEU A 171 -13.91 -5.80 -16.77
CA LEU A 171 -12.61 -6.44 -16.94
C LEU A 171 -12.19 -6.52 -18.41
N ASP A 172 -13.08 -6.95 -19.29
CA ASP A 172 -12.79 -7.05 -20.73
C ASP A 172 -12.42 -5.67 -21.30
N ALA A 173 -13.06 -4.59 -20.82
CA ALA A 173 -12.76 -3.23 -21.26
C ALA A 173 -11.30 -2.80 -20.96
N VAL A 174 -10.80 -3.08 -19.75
CA VAL A 174 -9.43 -2.68 -19.37
C VAL A 174 -8.37 -3.57 -20.01
N LEU A 175 -8.68 -4.86 -20.22
CA LEU A 175 -7.74 -5.78 -20.88
C LEU A 175 -7.55 -5.41 -22.35
N PHE A 176 -8.62 -5.00 -23.04
CA PHE A 176 -8.55 -4.59 -24.44
C PHE A 176 -7.80 -3.26 -24.62
N GLU A 177 -7.96 -2.30 -23.71
CA GLU A 177 -7.18 -1.05 -23.71
C GLU A 177 -5.68 -1.32 -23.49
N THR A 178 -5.31 -2.26 -22.60
CA THR A 178 -3.90 -2.61 -22.39
C THR A 178 -3.23 -3.34 -23.55
N GLU A 179 -3.98 -4.01 -24.44
CA GLU A 179 -3.42 -4.57 -25.68
C GLU A 179 -3.19 -3.52 -26.78
N GLY A 180 -3.82 -2.34 -26.68
CA GLY A 180 -3.73 -1.26 -27.67
C GLY A 180 -2.61 -0.24 -27.43
N GLU A 181 -2.01 -0.22 -26.24
CA GLU A 181 -0.97 0.74 -25.79
C GLU A 181 0.41 0.09 -25.54
N ALA A 182 0.61 -1.15 -26.02
CA ALA A 182 1.86 -1.93 -25.84
C ALA A 182 2.81 -1.88 -27.05
#